data_AF-A0A7W4YA36-F1
#
_entry.id   AF-A0A7W4YA36-F1
#
_cell.length_a   1.000
_cell.length_b   1.000
_cell.length_c   1.000
_cell.angle_alpha   90.00
_cell.angle_beta   90.00
_cell.angle_gamma   90.00
#
_symmetry.space_group_name_H-M   'P 1'
#
loop_
_entity.id
_entity.type
_entity.pdbx_description
1 polymer ?
#
loop_
_entity_poly.entity_id
_entity_poly.type
_entity_poly.pdbx_seq_one_letter_code
_entity_poly.pdbx_strand_id
1 'polypeptide(L)' 'MWHFNLTVDSVFAHSLSQNAQAHLSGLGWRIVAPGDPTGVTRVFVLLSDAAKTARRVHVFLEANGRISSAQLA' A
#
# COMPACT_ATOMS: atom_id res chain seq x y z
N MET A 1 8.42 -9.58 -3.39
CA MET A 1 9.11 -9.86 -2.11
C MET A 1 8.37 -9.19 -0.96
N TRP A 2 8.34 -9.83 0.20
CA TRP A 2 7.71 -9.28 1.40
C TRP A 2 8.63 -8.30 2.11
N HIS A 3 8.07 -7.16 2.52
CA HIS A 3 8.69 -6.18 3.39
C HIS A 3 7.83 -6.05 4.65
N PHE A 4 8.49 -6.02 5.80
CA PHE A 4 7.82 -6.17 7.09
C PHE A 4 7.97 -4.93 7.95
N ASN A 5 7.00 -4.74 8.86
CA ASN A 5 7.06 -3.79 9.96
C ASN A 5 7.26 -2.33 9.48
N LEU A 6 6.59 -1.97 8.38
CA LEU A 6 6.67 -0.64 7.78
C LEU A 6 5.61 0.29 8.37
N THR A 7 5.96 1.56 8.51
CA THR A 7 5.00 2.62 8.78
C THR A 7 4.44 3.16 7.46
N VAL A 8 3.14 3.47 7.44
CA VAL A 8 2.50 4.15 6.32
C VAL A 8 2.41 5.64 6.67
N ASP A 9 3.20 6.48 6.01
CA ASP A 9 3.24 7.91 6.33
C ASP A 9 2.10 8.67 5.67
N SER A 10 1.74 8.27 4.44
CA SER A 10 0.65 8.88 3.68
C SER A 10 0.15 7.94 2.59
N VAL A 11 -1.10 8.15 2.18
CA VAL A 11 -1.76 7.38 1.12
C VAL A 11 -2.52 8.35 0.22
N PHE A 12 -2.40 8.16 -1.09
CA PHE A 12 -3.04 8.99 -2.09
C PHE A 12 -3.75 8.09 -3.11
N ALA A 13 -4.92 8.51 -3.58
CA ALA A 13 -5.61 7.86 -4.69
C ALA A 13 -6.26 8.89 -5.59
N HIS A 14 -6.24 8.61 -6.89
CA HIS A 14 -7.00 9.38 -7.86
C HIS A 14 -8.41 8.83 -8.00
N SER A 15 -9.41 9.71 -7.94
CA SER A 15 -10.84 9.35 -8.00
C SER A 15 -11.31 8.81 -9.36
N LEU A 16 -10.56 9.06 -10.43
CA LEU A 16 -10.95 8.72 -11.82
C LEU A 16 -10.03 7.69 -12.49
N SER A 17 -9.12 7.08 -11.72
CA SER A 17 -8.20 6.06 -12.23
C SER A 17 -7.93 5.02 -11.15
N GLN A 18 -7.65 3.78 -11.55
CA GLN A 18 -7.18 2.73 -10.63
C GLN A 18 -5.71 2.97 -10.23
N ASN A 19 -5.44 4.15 -9.67
CA ASN A 19 -4.11 4.58 -9.28
C ASN A 19 -4.17 5.04 -7.83
N ALA A 20 -3.70 4.14 -6.96
CA ALA A 20 -3.45 4.44 -5.56
C ALA A 20 -1.94 4.35 -5.31
N GLN A 21 -1.45 5.15 -4.38
CA GLN A 21 -0.05 5.21 -3.98
C GLN A 21 0.04 5.32 -2.47
N ALA A 22 1.09 4.73 -1.90
CA ALA A 22 1.39 4.85 -0.48
C ALA A 22 2.86 5.19 -0.27
N HIS A 23 3.12 6.07 0.68
CA HIS A 23 4.46 6.36 1.17
C HIS A 23 4.76 5.44 2.35
N LEU A 24 5.76 4.59 2.17
CA LEU A 24 6.16 3.60 3.16
C LEU A 24 7.55 3.92 3.70
N SER A 25 7.71 3.81 5.01
CA SER A 25 8.99 4.06 5.68
C SER A 25 10.11 3.20 5.07
N GLY A 26 11.18 3.83 4.57
CA GLY A 26 12.33 3.13 3.98
C GLY A 26 12.13 2.61 2.55
N LEU A 27 10.91 2.66 1.99
CA LEU A 27 10.63 2.26 0.60
C LEU A 27 10.18 3.42 -0.29
N GLY A 28 9.78 4.54 0.30
CA GLY A 28 9.30 5.73 -0.39
C GLY A 28 7.91 5.54 -0.99
N TRP A 29 7.60 6.31 -2.03
CA TRP A 29 6.32 6.22 -2.74
C TRP A 29 6.24 4.96 -3.61
N ARG A 30 5.16 4.22 -3.43
CA ARG A 30 4.89 2.98 -4.17
C ARG A 30 3.46 2.97 -4.70
N ILE A 31 3.31 2.54 -5.94
CA ILE A 31 1.99 2.39 -6.57
C ILE A 31 1.35 1.11 -6.04
N VAL A 32 0.11 1.22 -5.61
CA VAL A 32 -0.80 0.12 -5.30
C VAL A 32 -1.41 -0.34 -6.61
N ALA A 33 -0.93 -1.48 -7.10
CA ALA A 33 -1.43 -2.11 -8.32
C ALA A 33 -1.54 -3.64 -8.15
N PRO A 34 -2.38 -4.12 -7.22
CA PRO A 34 -2.81 -5.51 -7.25
C PRO A 34 -3.41 -5.82 -8.61
N GLY A 35 -3.08 -6.98 -9.17
CA GLY A 35 -3.57 -7.45 -10.48
C GLY A 35 -5.08 -7.71 -10.53
N ASP A 36 -5.82 -7.37 -9.47
CA ASP A 36 -7.26 -7.47 -9.32
C ASP A 36 -7.83 -6.08 -8.94
N PRO A 37 -8.82 -5.55 -9.69
CA PRO A 37 -9.53 -4.31 -9.37
C PRO A 37 -10.05 -4.24 -7.92
N THR A 38 -10.50 -5.36 -7.36
CA THR A 38 -10.98 -5.42 -5.96
C THR A 38 -9.83 -5.37 -4.95
N GLY A 39 -8.65 -5.82 -5.36
CA GLY A 39 -7.42 -5.72 -4.58
C GLY A 39 -7.00 -4.28 -4.33
N VAL A 40 -7.19 -3.38 -5.31
CA VAL A 40 -6.69 -1.98 -5.20
C VAL A 40 -7.40 -1.29 -4.04
N THR A 41 -8.74 -1.38 -4.02
CA THR A 41 -9.57 -0.79 -2.96
C THR A 41 -9.25 -1.40 -1.60
N ARG A 42 -9.09 -2.73 -1.52
CA ARG A 42 -8.77 -3.41 -0.25
C ARG A 42 -7.42 -2.96 0.30
N VAL A 43 -6.38 -2.94 -0.52
CA VAL A 43 -5.03 -2.52 -0.12
C VAL A 43 -5.02 -1.04 0.23
N PHE A 44 -5.70 -0.19 -0.55
CA PHE A 44 -5.82 1.24 -0.29
C PHE A 44 -6.50 1.54 1.06
N VAL A 45 -7.62 0.88 1.37
CA VAL A 45 -8.34 1.06 2.64
C VAL A 45 -7.46 0.62 3.81
N LEU A 46 -6.79 -0.54 3.70
CA LEU A 46 -5.90 -1.04 4.75
C LEU A 46 -4.73 -0.11 5.02
N LEU A 47 -4.08 0.41 3.97
CA LEU A 47 -2.98 1.36 4.11
C LEU A 47 -3.46 2.69 4.69
N SER A 48 -4.65 3.15 4.32
CA SER A 48 -5.25 4.39 4.86
C SER A 48 -5.58 4.26 6.35
N ASP A 49 -6.10 3.11 6.78
CA ASP A 49 -6.34 2.81 8.18
C ASP A 49 -5.03 2.75 8.97
N ALA A 50 -4.01 2.07 8.43
CA ALA A 50 -2.68 2.01 9.04
C ALA A 50 -2.04 3.39 9.20
N ALA A 51 -2.17 4.26 8.19
CA ALA A 51 -1.66 5.63 8.24
C ALA A 51 -2.34 6.47 9.33
N LYS A 52 -3.66 6.31 9.52
CA LYS A 52 -4.41 7.02 10.57
C LYS A 52 -4.16 6.48 11.98
N THR A 53 -3.97 5.17 12.12
CA THR A 53 -3.85 4.50 13.42
C THR A 53 -2.40 4.32 13.87
N ALA A 54 -1.43 4.80 13.09
CA ALA A 54 0.01 4.58 13.28
C ALA A 54 0.37 3.08 13.42
N ARG A 55 -0.45 2.19 12.85
CA ARG A 55 -0.20 0.75 12.83
C ARG A 55 0.80 0.41 11.75
N ARG A 56 1.61 -0.60 12.03
CA ARG A 56 2.59 -1.10 11.08
C ARG A 56 1.95 -2.10 10.12
N VAL A 57 2.51 -2.20 8.92
CA VAL A 57 2.05 -3.08 7.86
C VAL A 57 3.19 -3.94 7.32
N HIS A 58 2.82 -5.11 6.84
CA HIS A 58 3.64 -5.92 5.95
C HIS A 58 3.09 -5.78 4.54
N VAL A 59 3.97 -5.53 3.57
CA VAL A 59 3.59 -5.33 2.16
C VAL A 59 4.35 -6.28 1.25
N PHE A 60 3.69 -6.76 0.22
CA PHE A 60 4.33 -7.50 -0.86
C PHE A 60 4.56 -6.57 -2.05
N LEU A 61 5.83 -6.41 -2.41
CA LEU A 61 6.23 -5.69 -3.63
C LEU A 61 6.47 -6.67 -4.78
N GLU A 62 5.84 -6.41 -5.92
CA GLU A 62 6.14 -7.09 -7.19
C GLU A 62 7.54 -6.74 -7.71
N ALA A 63 8.01 -7.47 -8.72
CA ALA A 63 9.32 -7.23 -9.35
C ALA A 63 9.48 -5.79 -9.90
N ASN A 64 8.38 -5.15 -10.30
CA ASN A 64 8.34 -3.75 -10.75
C ASN A 64 8.23 -2.73 -9.59
N GLY A 65 8.34 -3.19 -8.34
CA GLY A 65 8.29 -2.36 -7.15
C GLY A 65 6.89 -1.83 -6.80
N ARG A 66 5.82 -2.41 -7.35
CA ARG A 66 4.43 -2.06 -7.02
C ARG A 66 3.90 -2.91 -5.87
N ILE A 67 3.03 -2.34 -5.05
CA ILE A 67 2.35 -3.06 -3.97
C ILE A 67 1.21 -3.88 -4.58
N SER A 68 1.26 -5.21 -4.44
CA SER A 68 0.15 -6.09 -4.85
C SER A 68 -0.61 -6.70 -3.67
N SER A 69 -0.04 -6.69 -2.46
CA SER A 69 -0.74 -7.11 -1.25
C SER A 69 -0.22 -6.37 -0.03
N ALA A 70 -1.08 -6.17 0.96
CA ALA A 70 -0.73 -5.59 2.25
C ALA A 70 -1.56 -6.25 3.36
N GLN A 71 -0.94 -6.41 4.52
CA GLN A 71 -1.56 -6.93 5.73
C GLN A 71 -1.05 -6.14 6.94
N LEU A 72 -1.86 -6.05 7.99
CA LEU A 72 -1.45 -5.41 9.24
C LEU A 72 -0.40 -6.29 9.93
N ALA A 73 0.54 -5.65 10.61
CA ALA A 73 1.58 -6.33 11.36
C ALA A 73 1.07 -6.96 12.66
#